data_AF-A0A2W6NWT8-F1
#
_entry.id   AF-A0A2W6NWT8-F1
#
_cell.length_a   1.000
_cell.length_b   1.000
_cell.length_c   1.000
_cell.angle_alpha   90.00
_cell.angle_beta   90.00
_cell.angle_gamma   90.00
#
_symmetry.space_group_name_H-M   'P 1'
#
loop_
_entity.id
_entity.type
_entity.pdbx_description
1 polymer ?
#
loop_
_entity_poly.entity_id
_entity_poly.type
_entity_poly.pdbx_seq_one_letter_code
_entity_poly.pdbx_strand_id
1 'polypeptide(L)'
;GSEADGSTANTLRARVTDAFGNALAGQTVSVTAGNGATVAPTVITEPDGMVEISVTSQTAGTTAVTASINSSSQSRNVTFIADVRTAK
;
A
#
# COMPACT_ATOMS: atom_id res chain seq x y z
N GLY A 1 -10.61 -7.02 4.03
CA GLY A 1 -10.96 -5.64 3.64
C GLY A 1 -11.21 -4.86 4.90
N SER A 2 -10.74 -3.62 4.97
CA SER A 2 -10.89 -2.77 6.16
C SER A 2 -12.04 -1.79 6.00
N GLU A 3 -12.51 -1.23 7.10
CA GLU A 3 -13.56 -0.19 7.05
C GLU A 3 -13.03 1.08 6.38
N ALA A 4 -13.90 1.73 5.60
CA ALA A 4 -13.61 2.96 4.88
C ALA A 4 -13.86 4.21 5.76
N ASP A 5 -13.26 4.24 6.94
CA ASP A 5 -13.42 5.30 7.94
C ASP A 5 -12.33 6.39 7.87
N GLY A 6 -11.34 6.22 6.98
CA GLY A 6 -10.15 7.07 6.89
C GLY A 6 -9.13 6.90 8.02
N SER A 7 -9.40 6.03 9.01
CA SER A 7 -8.57 5.79 10.19
C SER A 7 -8.00 4.37 10.22
N THR A 8 -8.83 3.38 9.90
CA THR A 8 -8.47 1.98 9.76
C THR A 8 -7.58 1.79 8.54
N ALA A 9 -6.28 1.69 8.79
CA ALA A 9 -5.29 1.41 7.75
C ALA A 9 -5.27 -0.07 7.37
N ASN A 10 -5.16 -0.34 6.07
CA ASN A 10 -4.68 -1.61 5.54
C ASN A 10 -3.16 -1.56 5.45
N THR A 11 -2.50 -2.54 6.05
CA THR A 11 -1.05 -2.71 5.91
C THR A 11 -0.78 -3.70 4.77
N LEU A 12 -0.19 -3.19 3.69
CA LEU A 12 0.39 -4.01 2.64
C LEU A 12 1.87 -4.21 2.92
N ARG A 13 2.36 -5.42 2.69
CA ARG A 13 3.79 -5.73 2.78
C ARG A 13 4.33 -6.06 1.41
N ALA A 14 5.38 -5.37 1.00
CA ALA A 14 6.12 -5.66 -0.22
C ALA A 14 7.55 -6.04 0.14
N ARG A 15 8.16 -6.89 -0.69
CA ARG A 15 9.56 -7.29 -0.56
C ARG A 15 10.29 -6.94 -1.84
N VAL A 16 11.37 -6.19 -1.71
CA VAL A 16 12.25 -5.84 -2.82
C VAL A 16 13.44 -6.78 -2.81
N THR A 17 13.61 -7.50 -3.92
CA THR A 17 14.72 -8.42 -4.13
C THR A 17 15.44 -8.13 -5.44
N ASP A 18 16.72 -8.51 -5.51
CA ASP A 18 17.49 -8.45 -6.77
C ASP A 18 17.12 -9.65 -7.66
N ALA A 19 17.74 -9.71 -8.84
CA ALA A 19 17.57 -10.80 -9.78
C ALA A 19 18.02 -12.18 -9.23
N PHE A 20 18.80 -12.20 -8.15
CA PHE A 20 19.32 -13.40 -7.49
C PHE A 20 18.51 -13.78 -6.23
N GLY A 21 17.48 -12.99 -5.86
CA GLY A 21 16.65 -13.21 -4.68
C GLY A 21 17.18 -12.60 -3.38
N ASN A 22 18.27 -11.82 -3.42
CA ASN A 22 18.76 -11.09 -2.25
C ASN A 22 17.87 -9.89 -1.96
N ALA A 23 17.63 -9.61 -0.68
CA ALA A 23 16.87 -8.44 -0.26
C ALA A 23 17.66 -7.14 -0.52
N LEU A 24 16.99 -6.13 -1.09
CA LEU A 24 17.59 -4.79 -1.22
C LEU A 24 17.05 -3.85 -0.15
N ALA A 25 17.95 -3.41 0.72
CA ALA A 25 17.71 -2.38 1.70
C ALA A 25 17.95 -0.97 1.14
N GLY A 26 17.30 0.03 1.75
CA GLY A 26 17.55 1.44 1.46
C GLY A 26 17.02 1.90 0.10
N GLN A 27 16.12 1.15 -0.52
CA GLN A 27 15.56 1.51 -1.81
C GLN A 27 14.27 2.31 -1.66
N THR A 28 14.18 3.39 -2.44
CA THR A 28 12.98 4.23 -2.49
C THR A 28 11.93 3.58 -3.38
N VAL A 29 10.79 3.25 -2.78
CA VAL A 29 9.60 2.74 -3.47
C VAL A 29 8.56 3.84 -3.44
N SER A 30 8.13 4.28 -4.62
CA SER A 30 7.02 5.21 -4.80
C SER A 30 5.71 4.44 -4.73
N VAL A 31 4.76 4.91 -3.93
CA VAL A 31 3.46 4.25 -3.78
C VAL A 31 2.35 5.21 -4.15
N THR A 32 1.39 4.67 -4.89
CA THR A 32 0.18 5.38 -5.29
C THR A 32 -1.03 4.52 -4.96
N ALA A 33 -2.13 5.15 -4.57
CA ALA A 33 -3.38 4.48 -4.30
C ALA A 33 -4.51 5.15 -5.09
N GLY A 34 -5.39 4.32 -5.66
CA GLY A 34 -6.60 4.78 -6.34
C GLY A 34 -7.76 5.04 -5.39
N ASN A 35 -8.95 5.24 -5.95
CA ASN A 35 -10.21 5.30 -5.20
C ASN A 35 -10.27 6.36 -4.06
N GLY A 36 -9.44 7.41 -4.15
CA GLY A 36 -9.35 8.46 -3.12
C GLY A 36 -8.68 8.01 -1.82
N ALA A 37 -7.96 6.88 -1.83
CA ALA A 37 -7.23 6.39 -0.67
C ALA A 37 -5.95 7.21 -0.41
N THR A 38 -5.60 7.35 0.87
CA THR A 38 -4.41 8.02 1.35
C THR A 38 -3.32 6.99 1.65
N VAL A 39 -2.11 7.25 1.16
CA VAL A 39 -0.93 6.39 1.34
C VAL A 39 0.32 7.26 1.43
N ALA A 40 1.38 6.74 2.06
CA ALA A 40 2.69 7.38 2.00
C ALA A 40 3.19 7.40 0.54
N PRO A 41 3.54 8.57 -0.03
CA PRO A 41 3.91 8.68 -1.45
C PRO A 41 5.24 7.98 -1.76
N THR A 42 6.13 7.90 -0.78
CA THR A 42 7.40 7.19 -0.86
C THR A 42 7.66 6.45 0.44
N VAL A 43 8.22 5.25 0.33
CA VAL A 43 8.66 4.41 1.45
C VAL A 43 10.05 3.86 1.14
N ILE A 44 10.82 3.57 2.17
CA ILE A 44 12.19 3.05 2.04
C ILE A 44 12.20 1.62 2.53
N THR A 45 12.82 0.71 1.76
CA THR A 45 12.95 -0.69 2.18
C THR A 45 13.87 -0.85 3.37
N GLU A 46 13.47 -1.70 4.30
CA GLU A 46 14.21 -2.07 5.49
C GLU A 46 15.44 -2.94 5.15
N PRO A 47 16.36 -3.17 6.11
CA PRO A 47 17.55 -4.01 5.92
C PRO A 47 17.26 -5.43 5.37
N ASP A 48 16.07 -5.96 5.61
CA ASP A 48 15.59 -7.27 5.13
C ASP A 48 14.89 -7.18 3.76
N GLY A 49 14.88 -5.99 3.14
CA GLY A 49 14.23 -5.67 1.88
C GLY A 49 12.71 -5.62 1.96
N MET A 50 12.13 -5.70 3.16
CA MET A 50 10.69 -5.52 3.35
C MET A 50 10.34 -4.05 3.37
N VAL A 51 9.11 -3.76 3.01
CA VAL A 51 8.52 -2.44 3.20
C VAL A 51 7.05 -2.58 3.55
N GLU A 52 6.63 -1.80 4.55
CA GLU A 52 5.25 -1.72 4.99
C GLU A 52 4.60 -0.46 4.41
N ILE A 53 3.42 -0.67 3.83
CA ILE A 53 2.65 0.37 3.15
C ILE A 53 1.30 0.44 3.85
N SER A 54 1.09 1.51 4.61
CA SER A 54 -0.19 1.80 5.25
C SER A 54 -1.09 2.58 4.30
N VAL A 55 -2.28 2.05 4.05
CA VAL A 55 -3.29 2.65 3.15
C VAL A 55 -4.58 2.85 3.92
N THR A 56 -5.07 4.08 4.00
CA THR A 56 -6.39 4.40 4.55
C THR A 56 -7.32 4.88 3.44
N SER A 57 -8.62 4.68 3.59
CA SER A 57 -9.62 5.22 2.65
C SER A 57 -10.85 5.65 3.43
N GLN A 58 -11.45 6.77 3.04
CA GLN A 58 -12.80 7.18 3.49
C GLN A 58 -13.89 6.69 2.52
N THR A 59 -13.47 6.18 1.36
CA THR A 59 -14.38 5.72 0.31
C THR A 59 -14.36 4.20 0.28
N ALA A 60 -15.54 3.61 0.48
CA ALA A 60 -15.73 2.18 0.28
C ALA A 60 -15.51 1.82 -1.19
N GLY A 61 -14.88 0.67 -1.44
CA GLY A 61 -14.59 0.21 -2.78
C GLY A 61 -13.24 -0.48 -2.90
N THR A 62 -12.93 -0.90 -4.12
CA THR A 62 -11.64 -1.51 -4.42
C THR A 62 -10.63 -0.41 -4.76
N THR A 63 -9.61 -0.31 -3.93
CA THR A 63 -8.45 0.56 -4.08
C THR A 63 -7.30 -0.23 -4.70
N ALA A 64 -6.86 0.17 -5.89
CA ALA A 64 -5.62 -0.35 -6.46
C ALA A 64 -4.44 0.41 -5.86
N VAL A 65 -3.52 -0.30 -5.21
CA VAL A 65 -2.29 0.24 -4.64
C VAL A 65 -1.13 -0.22 -5.51
N THR A 66 -0.44 0.73 -6.12
CA THR A 66 0.69 0.48 -7.01
C THR A 66 1.97 0.99 -6.35
N ALA A 67 2.87 0.05 -6.07
CA ALA A 67 4.23 0.30 -5.61
C ALA A 67 5.18 0.22 -6.81
N SER A 68 6.03 1.22 -6.99
CA SER A 68 6.98 1.31 -8.09
C SER A 68 8.37 1.65 -7.56
N ILE A 69 9.38 1.00 -8.12
CA ILE A 69 10.77 1.15 -7.72
C ILE A 69 11.66 1.03 -8.96
N ASN A 70 12.45 2.07 -9.25
CA ASN A 70 13.25 2.15 -10.48
C ASN A 70 12.40 1.83 -11.73
N SER A 71 12.63 0.66 -12.36
CA SER A 71 11.90 0.16 -13.54
C SER A 71 10.91 -0.98 -13.23
N SER A 72 10.72 -1.33 -11.96
CA SER A 72 9.78 -2.37 -11.52
C SER A 72 8.55 -1.74 -10.89
N SER A 73 7.38 -2.31 -11.16
CA SER A 73 6.13 -1.90 -10.52
C SER A 73 5.27 -3.10 -10.20
N GLN A 74 4.56 -3.02 -9.07
CA GLN A 74 3.67 -4.05 -8.60
C GLN A 74 2.40 -3.41 -8.07
N SER A 75 1.26 -3.90 -8.53
CA SER A 75 -0.05 -3.43 -8.08
C SER A 75 -0.80 -4.51 -7.31
N ARG A 76 -1.48 -4.11 -6.24
CA ARG A 76 -2.32 -4.96 -5.40
C ARG A 76 -3.62 -4.25 -5.11
N ASN A 77 -4.72 -4.99 -5.23
CA ASN A 77 -6.05 -4.48 -4.92
C ASN A 77 -6.35 -4.70 -3.44
N VAL A 78 -6.84 -3.65 -2.78
CA VAL A 78 -7.30 -3.64 -1.40
C VAL A 78 -8.76 -3.22 -1.41
N THR A 79 -9.63 -4.00 -0.79
CA THR A 79 -11.05 -3.66 -0.70
C THR A 79 -11.34 -2.99 0.63
N PHE A 80 -11.85 -1.77 0.58
CA PHE A 80 -12.41 -1.07 1.73
C PHE A 80 -13.92 -1.27 1.76
N ILE A 81 -14.45 -1.65 2.91
CA ILE A 81 -15.87 -1.90 3.14
C ILE A 81 -16.46 -0.63 3.77
N ALA A 82 -17.65 -0.21 3.34
CA ALA A 82 -18.31 0.94 3.95
C ALA A 82 -18.52 0.69 5.44
N ASP A 83 -18.18 1.67 6.28
CA ASP A 83 -18.60 1.65 7.68
C ASP A 83 -20.11 1.88 7.74
N VAL A 84 -20.87 0.80 7.89
CA VAL A 84 -22.33 0.81 8.04
C VAL A 84 -22.79 1.50 9.33
N ARG A 85 -21.89 1.93 10.23
CA ARG A 85 -22.24 2.79 11.39
C ARG A 85 -22.32 4.27 11.06
N THR A 86 -21.81 4.70 9.90
CA THR A 86 -21.97 6.09 9.41
C THR A 86 -23.17 6.28 8.50
N ALA A 87 -23.90 5.21 8.15
CA ALA A 87 -25.21 5.32 7.50
C ALA A 87 -26.26 5.75 8.53
N LYS A 88 -26.47 7.06 8.67
CA LYS A 88 -27.59 7.64 9.42
C LYS A 88 -28.55 8.36 8.48
#